data_AF-A0A9E1AWP1-F1
#
_entry.id   AF-A0A9E1AWP1-F1
#
_cell.length_a   1.000
_cell.length_b   1.000
_cell.length_c   1.000
_cell.angle_alpha   90.00
_cell.angle_beta   90.00
_cell.angle_gamma   90.00
#
_symmetry.space_group_name_H-M   'P 1'
#
loop_
_entity.id
_entity.type
_entity.pdbx_description
1 polymer ?
#
loop_
_entity_poly.entity_id
_entity_poly.type
_entity_poly.pdbx_seq_one_letter_code
_entity_poly.pdbx_strand_id
1 'polypeptide(L)'
;MRGKKIGIIIIIIFLIVAIVAGVFAYLFLATDIFKGNKKLFFNYISETVENVEKIADSKILENYKNKINDQNCETNTSVNFKYSEGGEISSGYNNLNINMKTQKEDKYNYKNAQILFGDRSIVQVEGIQSENLYGIRFTNIFNQFVTLNEGKNINGLDLTDDNLAIMKSIIEDDKEFYDGILFTEQDYQELKQKYMQIIVSALADGTFSKKSDSLITVNSQTLKTTAYSCELNNLQVQNLVIKLLSELENDEIILSKVGNLMNDTKKYENYFNNLLRQAEDTEFSNLKVTIYKQNKSIVRTSINLGTDSIIIETSNSDGKNILKIQHETLNSEKEINQQLVLNKQTTDAKETYTLNLEIVNGDDKYSVEATLESDYKTTDLNLDFYKGIVNINVIAKNTITDNVEQKMELGSSNNVVLNNLSSELLGKVVDKMKTAYTDTLLKRYNLLVKKLKSEDLMSALKGIISEGNFDDDTSSDQPETPADNQVTKEEINRFNAKFEFYNGTDIPADSVKDLIQIASNNLESVDITPLQSESTSSSEKIKESIKLNIKKDTQNTDLANAILEKISSEEKYNITIGYNKSTGIIETITIVPSNK
;
A
#
# COMPACT_ATOMS: atom_id res chain seq x y z
N MET A 1 -12.28 -20.28 22.46
CA MET A 1 -11.08 -21.16 22.40
C MET A 1 -10.53 -21.35 20.99
N ARG A 2 -11.36 -21.57 19.94
CA ARG A 2 -10.87 -21.77 18.55
C ARG A 2 -10.17 -20.53 17.94
N GLY A 3 -10.73 -19.33 18.07
CA GLY A 3 -10.09 -18.09 17.59
C GLY A 3 -8.71 -17.81 18.21
N LYS A 4 -8.51 -18.16 19.48
CA LYS A 4 -7.25 -18.00 20.20
C LYS A 4 -6.11 -18.88 19.65
N LYS A 5 -6.44 -20.06 19.13
CA LYS A 5 -5.46 -21.00 18.57
C LYS A 5 -5.00 -20.58 17.17
N ILE A 6 -5.91 -20.00 16.37
CA ILE A 6 -5.65 -19.60 14.98
C ILE A 6 -4.56 -18.53 14.90
N GLY A 7 -4.64 -17.47 15.73
CA GLY A 7 -3.63 -16.40 15.74
C GLY A 7 -2.21 -16.90 16.05
N ILE A 8 -2.10 -17.84 17.00
CA ILE A 8 -0.82 -18.46 17.37
C ILE A 8 -0.26 -19.31 16.20
N ILE A 9 -1.13 -20.04 15.50
CA ILE A 9 -0.71 -20.87 14.36
C ILE A 9 -0.26 -20.01 13.18
N ILE A 10 -0.93 -18.89 12.91
CA ILE A 10 -0.51 -17.91 11.88
C ILE A 10 0.92 -17.41 12.15
N ILE A 11 1.27 -17.15 13.41
CA ILE A 11 2.62 -16.72 13.78
C ILE A 11 3.64 -17.83 13.58
N ILE A 12 3.29 -19.07 13.91
CA ILE A 12 4.14 -20.22 13.63
C ILE A 12 4.38 -20.34 12.12
N ILE A 13 3.36 -20.14 11.27
CA ILE A 13 3.50 -20.10 9.80
C ILE A 13 4.44 -18.98 9.37
N PHE A 14 4.27 -17.76 9.90
CA PHE A 14 5.12 -16.62 9.55
C PHE A 14 6.58 -16.86 9.95
N LEU A 15 6.81 -17.45 11.12
CA LEU A 15 8.14 -17.85 11.57
C LEU A 15 8.72 -18.95 10.69
N ILE A 16 7.91 -19.90 10.24
CA ILE A 16 8.31 -20.92 9.26
C ILE A 16 8.66 -20.30 7.91
N VAL A 17 7.96 -19.25 7.47
CA VAL A 17 8.34 -18.46 6.29
C VAL A 17 9.65 -17.70 6.54
N ALA A 18 9.87 -17.18 7.75
CA ALA A 18 11.11 -16.50 8.15
C ALA A 18 12.32 -17.45 8.32
N ILE A 19 12.08 -18.75 8.62
CA ILE A 19 13.07 -19.84 8.59
C ILE A 19 13.64 -20.04 7.17
N VAL A 20 13.02 -19.40 6.17
CA VAL A 20 13.29 -19.37 4.72
C VAL A 20 14.74 -19.29 4.21
N ALA A 21 15.71 -18.94 5.06
CA ALA A 21 17.11 -18.82 4.67
C ALA A 21 18.07 -19.16 5.81
N GLY A 22 19.28 -19.68 5.55
CA GLY A 22 20.24 -20.24 6.51
C GLY A 22 21.59 -19.49 6.58
N VAL A 23 22.12 -19.28 7.78
CA VAL A 23 23.57 -19.20 8.07
C VAL A 23 23.77 -19.88 9.41
N PHE A 24 23.70 -21.22 9.44
CA PHE A 24 23.97 -21.97 10.68
C PHE A 24 24.69 -23.30 10.46
N ALA A 25 25.15 -23.60 9.24
CA ALA A 25 25.97 -24.78 8.99
C ALA A 25 27.26 -24.79 9.83
N TYR A 26 27.78 -23.63 10.26
CA TYR A 26 29.09 -23.57 10.92
C TYR A 26 29.07 -23.83 12.44
N LEU A 27 28.12 -23.27 13.21
CA LEU A 27 28.18 -23.30 14.69
C LEU A 27 27.78 -24.65 15.31
N PHE A 28 26.87 -25.41 14.70
CA PHE A 28 26.37 -26.68 15.25
C PHE A 28 26.92 -27.95 14.58
N LEU A 29 27.48 -27.86 13.36
CA LEU A 29 28.11 -29.02 12.70
C LEU A 29 29.58 -29.20 13.09
N ALA A 30 30.26 -28.12 13.51
CA ALA A 30 31.65 -28.16 13.96
C ALA A 30 31.82 -28.69 15.39
N THR A 31 30.75 -28.70 16.19
CA THR A 31 30.76 -29.26 17.53
C THR A 31 30.29 -30.72 17.46
N ASP A 32 31.09 -31.66 17.97
CA ASP A 32 30.85 -33.12 17.96
C ASP A 32 29.70 -33.54 18.93
N ILE A 33 28.75 -32.62 19.17
CA ILE A 33 27.71 -32.68 20.21
C ILE A 33 26.54 -33.59 19.79
N PHE A 34 26.30 -33.80 18.49
CA PHE A 34 25.18 -34.60 17.99
C PHE A 34 25.62 -35.94 17.39
N LYS A 35 25.11 -37.05 17.93
CA LYS A 35 25.28 -38.41 17.39
C LYS A 35 23.92 -38.98 16.94
N GLY A 36 23.88 -39.76 15.86
CA GLY A 36 22.68 -40.50 15.43
C GLY A 36 21.59 -39.68 14.70
N ASN A 37 20.32 -40.03 14.91
CA ASN A 37 19.15 -39.44 14.21
C ASN A 37 19.03 -37.91 14.39
N LYS A 38 19.45 -37.39 15.55
CA LYS A 38 19.46 -35.94 15.84
C LYS A 38 20.32 -35.15 14.86
N LYS A 39 21.55 -35.62 14.58
CA LYS A 39 22.46 -35.00 13.61
C LYS A 39 21.85 -34.98 12.20
N LEU A 40 21.27 -36.11 11.79
CA LEU A 40 20.63 -36.21 10.47
C LEU A 40 19.43 -35.27 10.34
N PHE A 41 18.58 -35.18 11.37
CA PHE A 41 17.44 -34.28 11.38
C PHE A 41 17.86 -32.82 11.19
N PHE A 42 18.83 -32.32 11.97
CA PHE A 42 19.31 -30.94 11.84
C PHE A 42 20.02 -30.67 10.51
N ASN A 43 20.78 -31.64 9.97
CA ASN A 43 21.33 -31.50 8.63
C ASN A 43 20.24 -31.28 7.57
N TYR A 44 19.12 -32.00 7.68
CA TYR A 44 18.02 -31.87 6.73
C TYR A 44 17.13 -30.65 6.98
N ILE A 45 17.03 -30.15 8.22
CA ILE A 45 16.47 -28.81 8.46
C ILE A 45 17.29 -27.78 7.69
N SER A 46 18.62 -27.81 7.82
CA SER A 46 19.52 -26.88 7.10
C SER A 46 19.35 -26.99 5.58
N GLU A 47 19.30 -28.20 5.03
CA GLU A 47 19.08 -28.43 3.59
C GLU A 47 17.68 -27.95 3.12
N THR A 48 16.64 -28.04 3.96
CA THR A 48 15.31 -27.48 3.67
C THR A 48 15.40 -25.97 3.50
N VAL A 49 16.12 -25.34 4.41
CA VAL A 49 16.32 -23.90 4.45
C VAL A 49 17.07 -23.40 3.21
N GLU A 50 18.21 -24.02 2.89
CA GLU A 50 19.00 -23.73 1.67
C GLU A 50 18.19 -23.86 0.38
N ASN A 51 17.22 -24.79 0.34
CA ASN A 51 16.39 -24.97 -0.85
C ASN A 51 15.40 -23.84 -1.09
N VAL A 52 14.99 -23.11 -0.05
CA VAL A 52 14.12 -21.95 -0.22
C VAL A 52 14.91 -20.67 -0.47
N GLU A 53 16.15 -20.54 0.03
CA GLU A 53 17.05 -19.41 -0.31
C GLU A 53 17.21 -19.23 -1.81
N LYS A 54 17.30 -20.34 -2.54
CA LYS A 54 17.41 -20.33 -4.01
C LYS A 54 16.27 -19.58 -4.71
N ILE A 55 15.13 -19.41 -4.04
CA ILE A 55 14.01 -18.61 -4.56
C ILE A 55 14.25 -17.13 -4.29
N ALA A 56 14.84 -16.74 -3.16
CA ALA A 56 15.16 -15.34 -2.86
C ALA A 56 16.37 -14.82 -3.66
N ASP A 57 17.38 -15.67 -3.90
CA ASP A 57 18.63 -15.29 -4.58
C ASP A 57 18.39 -14.82 -6.02
N SER A 58 18.75 -13.59 -6.37
CA SER A 58 18.61 -13.06 -7.74
C SER A 58 19.77 -12.15 -8.14
N LYS A 59 20.48 -12.51 -9.22
CA LYS A 59 21.48 -11.64 -9.84
C LYS A 59 20.85 -10.55 -10.70
N ILE A 60 19.69 -10.82 -11.33
CA ILE A 60 19.05 -9.85 -12.22
C ILE A 60 18.46 -8.69 -11.42
N LEU A 61 17.76 -8.96 -10.32
CA LEU A 61 17.25 -7.93 -9.41
C LEU A 61 18.39 -7.18 -8.71
N GLU A 62 19.46 -7.88 -8.32
CA GLU A 62 20.66 -7.23 -7.75
C GLU A 62 21.29 -6.25 -8.75
N ASN A 63 21.45 -6.66 -10.02
CA ASN A 63 21.97 -5.79 -11.07
C ASN A 63 21.05 -4.60 -11.34
N TYR A 64 19.73 -4.81 -11.39
CA TYR A 64 18.76 -3.73 -11.52
C TYR A 64 18.84 -2.75 -10.35
N LYS A 65 18.95 -3.25 -9.10
CA LYS A 65 19.13 -2.43 -7.89
C LYS A 65 20.44 -1.63 -7.94
N ASN A 66 21.51 -2.20 -8.46
CA ASN A 66 22.75 -1.47 -8.66
C ASN A 66 22.57 -0.37 -9.71
N LYS A 67 21.90 -0.67 -10.83
CA LYS A 67 21.67 0.26 -11.94
C LYS A 67 20.84 1.48 -11.53
N ILE A 68 19.77 1.32 -10.75
CA ILE A 68 18.97 2.45 -10.26
C ILE A 68 19.76 3.35 -9.29
N ASN A 69 20.81 2.80 -8.66
CA ASN A 69 21.71 3.52 -7.77
C ASN A 69 22.96 4.08 -8.47
N ASP A 70 23.12 3.86 -9.78
CA ASP A 70 24.22 4.46 -10.56
C ASP A 70 24.13 6.00 -10.53
N GLN A 71 25.29 6.65 -10.63
CA GLN A 71 25.39 8.11 -10.68
C GLN A 71 24.91 8.70 -12.00
N ASN A 72 24.78 7.90 -13.07
CA ASN A 72 24.29 8.35 -14.36
C ASN A 72 23.17 7.43 -14.84
N CYS A 73 21.93 7.87 -14.62
CA CYS A 73 20.75 7.16 -15.09
C CYS A 73 19.54 8.09 -15.17
N GLU A 74 18.59 7.73 -16.04
CA GLU A 74 17.23 8.25 -15.98
C GLU A 74 16.26 7.10 -15.70
N THR A 75 15.32 7.31 -14.80
CA THR A 75 14.27 6.35 -14.47
C THR A 75 12.89 6.94 -14.69
N ASN A 76 11.98 6.14 -15.20
CA ASN A 76 10.57 6.49 -15.37
C ASN A 76 9.71 5.44 -14.69
N THR A 77 9.07 5.84 -13.59
CA THR A 77 8.16 5.01 -12.79
C THR A 77 6.73 5.43 -13.04
N SER A 78 5.83 4.47 -13.19
CA SER A 78 4.38 4.67 -13.19
C SER A 78 3.71 3.71 -12.22
N VAL A 79 2.70 4.17 -11.49
CA VAL A 79 1.90 3.36 -10.55
C VAL A 79 0.43 3.63 -10.82
N ASN A 80 -0.29 2.59 -11.24
CA ASN A 80 -1.72 2.63 -11.49
C ASN A 80 -2.45 1.85 -10.40
N PHE A 81 -3.62 2.36 -10.02
CA PHE A 81 -4.51 1.71 -9.07
C PHE A 81 -5.77 1.27 -9.78
N LYS A 82 -6.27 0.09 -9.46
CA LYS A 82 -7.63 -0.31 -9.80
C LYS A 82 -8.35 -0.87 -8.60
N TYR A 83 -9.65 -0.69 -8.60
CA TYR A 83 -10.61 -1.16 -7.64
C TYR A 83 -11.80 -1.71 -8.42
N SER A 84 -12.29 -2.86 -8.00
CA SER A 84 -13.56 -3.39 -8.47
C SER A 84 -14.33 -4.10 -7.36
N GLU A 85 -15.65 -4.09 -7.46
CA GLU A 85 -16.54 -4.82 -6.57
C GLU A 85 -17.63 -5.52 -7.38
N GLY A 86 -17.70 -6.84 -7.32
CA GLY A 86 -18.70 -7.61 -8.07
C GLY A 86 -18.64 -7.43 -9.60
N GLY A 87 -17.48 -6.99 -10.12
CA GLY A 87 -17.26 -6.65 -11.53
C GLY A 87 -17.54 -5.18 -11.88
N GLU A 88 -18.03 -4.37 -10.96
CA GLU A 88 -18.16 -2.91 -11.14
C GLU A 88 -16.79 -2.23 -11.04
N ILE A 89 -16.47 -1.35 -11.99
CA ILE A 89 -15.18 -0.65 -12.11
C ILE A 89 -15.35 0.88 -12.13
N SER A 90 -16.45 1.40 -11.59
CA SER A 90 -16.79 2.83 -11.62
C SER A 90 -16.02 3.68 -10.58
N SER A 91 -15.14 3.06 -9.79
CA SER A 91 -14.46 3.68 -8.67
C SER A 91 -13.50 4.80 -9.08
N GLY A 92 -13.47 5.88 -8.28
CA GLY A 92 -12.54 6.99 -8.44
C GLY A 92 -11.07 6.55 -8.42
N TYR A 93 -10.74 5.45 -7.73
CA TYR A 93 -9.39 4.88 -7.70
C TYR A 93 -8.90 4.44 -9.07
N ASN A 94 -9.79 4.04 -9.98
CA ASN A 94 -9.43 3.60 -11.34
C ASN A 94 -8.92 4.75 -12.22
N ASN A 95 -9.10 5.98 -11.76
CA ASN A 95 -8.57 7.18 -12.41
C ASN A 95 -7.25 7.65 -11.77
N LEU A 96 -6.77 7.03 -10.68
CA LEU A 96 -5.56 7.44 -9.99
C LEU A 96 -4.32 6.82 -10.65
N ASN A 97 -3.36 7.67 -11.01
CA ASN A 97 -2.05 7.27 -11.49
C ASN A 97 -0.97 8.17 -10.86
N ILE A 98 0.17 7.59 -10.50
CA ILE A 98 1.36 8.30 -10.04
C ILE A 98 2.47 8.06 -11.06
N ASN A 99 3.05 9.15 -11.58
CA ASN A 99 4.22 9.10 -12.45
C ASN A 99 5.40 9.78 -11.75
N MET A 100 6.58 9.20 -11.90
CA MET A 100 7.82 9.78 -11.40
C MET A 100 8.93 9.63 -12.42
N LYS A 101 9.60 10.74 -12.74
CA LYS A 101 10.84 10.74 -13.51
C LYS A 101 11.99 11.17 -12.61
N THR A 102 13.07 10.40 -12.62
CA THR A 102 14.32 10.74 -11.93
C THR A 102 15.45 10.80 -12.95
N GLN A 103 16.32 11.79 -12.85
CA GLN A 103 17.54 11.89 -13.62
C GLN A 103 18.70 12.14 -12.65
N LYS A 104 19.77 11.39 -12.80
CA LYS A 104 20.98 11.51 -11.99
C LYS A 104 22.17 11.65 -12.91
N GLU A 105 23.03 12.62 -12.63
CA GLU A 105 24.36 12.81 -13.20
C GLU A 105 25.28 13.49 -12.15
N ASP A 106 26.57 13.61 -12.45
CA ASP A 106 27.51 14.33 -11.56
C ASP A 106 26.98 15.75 -11.25
N LYS A 107 26.77 16.01 -9.96
CA LYS A 107 26.18 17.26 -9.41
C LYS A 107 24.86 17.69 -10.07
N TYR A 108 24.11 16.75 -10.61
CA TYR A 108 22.79 16.99 -11.17
C TYR A 108 21.85 15.90 -10.72
N ASN A 109 20.78 16.30 -10.03
CA ASN A 109 19.68 15.42 -9.70
C ASN A 109 18.39 16.12 -10.05
N TYR A 110 17.52 15.50 -10.82
CA TYR A 110 16.20 16.04 -11.14
C TYR A 110 15.15 14.98 -10.90
N LYS A 111 14.12 15.34 -10.11
CA LYS A 111 12.97 14.49 -9.81
C LYS A 111 11.71 15.24 -10.20
N ASN A 112 10.81 14.58 -10.92
CA ASN A 112 9.50 15.10 -11.26
C ASN A 112 8.46 14.05 -10.90
N ALA A 113 7.74 14.29 -9.81
CA ALA A 113 6.69 13.42 -9.31
C ALA A 113 5.33 14.07 -9.56
N GLN A 114 4.40 13.28 -10.11
CA GLN A 114 3.07 13.74 -10.50
C GLN A 114 2.01 12.75 -10.05
N ILE A 115 0.96 13.28 -9.42
CA ILE A 115 -0.28 12.54 -9.11
C ILE A 115 -1.35 13.00 -10.09
N LEU A 116 -1.88 12.06 -10.85
CA LEU A 116 -2.92 12.23 -11.87
C LEU A 116 -4.25 11.67 -11.39
N PHE A 117 -5.35 12.34 -11.75
CA PHE A 117 -6.70 11.81 -11.68
C PHE A 117 -7.37 11.93 -13.05
N GLY A 118 -7.48 10.82 -13.77
CA GLY A 118 -7.71 10.80 -15.22
C GLY A 118 -6.56 11.52 -15.92
N ASP A 119 -6.87 12.40 -16.86
CA ASP A 119 -5.86 13.20 -17.57
C ASP A 119 -5.41 14.46 -16.81
N ARG A 120 -5.95 14.71 -15.61
CA ARG A 120 -5.68 15.94 -14.86
C ARG A 120 -4.58 15.74 -13.81
N SER A 121 -3.53 16.55 -13.91
CA SER A 121 -2.51 16.67 -12.86
C SER A 121 -3.06 17.37 -11.63
N ILE A 122 -3.19 16.61 -10.53
CA ILE A 122 -3.66 17.11 -9.24
C ILE A 122 -2.51 17.80 -8.52
N VAL A 123 -1.40 17.07 -8.39
CA VAL A 123 -0.17 17.55 -7.76
C VAL A 123 0.99 17.21 -8.68
N GLN A 124 1.88 18.18 -8.88
CA GLN A 124 3.17 17.95 -9.51
C GLN A 124 4.23 18.69 -8.71
N VAL A 125 5.25 17.95 -8.28
CA VAL A 125 6.39 18.47 -7.54
C VAL A 125 7.65 18.10 -8.29
N GLU A 126 8.49 19.09 -8.50
CA GLU A 126 9.80 18.93 -9.10
C GLU A 126 10.88 19.34 -8.11
N GLY A 127 11.88 18.48 -7.95
CA GLY A 127 13.10 18.75 -7.20
C GLY A 127 14.28 18.80 -8.16
N ILE A 128 15.21 19.73 -7.95
CA ILE A 128 16.40 19.87 -8.78
C ILE A 128 17.62 20.24 -7.95
N GLN A 129 18.70 19.51 -8.17
CA GLN A 129 20.07 19.87 -7.86
C GLN A 129 20.77 20.19 -9.17
N SER A 130 21.44 21.35 -9.23
CA SER A 130 22.34 21.72 -10.31
C SER A 130 23.55 22.42 -9.73
N GLU A 131 24.70 21.76 -9.77
CA GLU A 131 25.90 22.17 -9.03
C GLU A 131 25.58 22.35 -7.54
N ASN A 132 25.72 23.57 -7.01
CA ASN A 132 25.44 23.90 -5.61
C ASN A 132 24.03 24.47 -5.38
N LEU A 133 23.18 24.48 -6.42
CA LEU A 133 21.80 24.95 -6.32
C LEU A 133 20.87 23.77 -6.06
N TYR A 134 20.08 23.87 -4.99
CA TYR A 134 19.01 22.92 -4.66
C TYR A 134 17.70 23.67 -4.68
N GLY A 135 16.71 23.16 -5.39
CA GLY A 135 15.41 23.82 -5.47
C GLY A 135 14.25 22.91 -5.68
N ILE A 136 13.09 23.45 -5.36
CA ILE A 136 11.81 22.79 -5.49
C ILE A 136 10.85 23.66 -6.29
N ARG A 137 9.95 23.01 -7.02
CA ARG A 137 8.86 23.66 -7.75
C ARG A 137 7.59 22.86 -7.59
N PHE A 138 6.49 23.54 -7.24
CA PHE A 138 5.15 22.98 -7.36
C PHE A 138 4.55 23.50 -8.67
N THR A 139 4.77 22.78 -9.77
CA THR A 139 4.50 23.25 -11.14
C THR A 139 3.06 23.69 -11.35
N ASN A 140 2.14 23.08 -10.61
CA ASN A 140 0.71 23.37 -10.65
C ASN A 140 0.28 24.61 -9.84
N ILE A 141 1.22 25.23 -9.13
CA ILE A 141 1.00 26.35 -8.19
C ILE A 141 1.87 27.55 -8.59
N PHE A 142 3.15 27.31 -8.89
CA PHE A 142 4.09 28.33 -9.31
C PHE A 142 5.09 27.76 -10.34
N ASN A 143 5.33 28.52 -11.41
CA ASN A 143 6.08 28.05 -12.57
C ASN A 143 7.61 28.07 -12.37
N GLN A 144 8.09 28.75 -11.33
CA GLN A 144 9.51 28.97 -11.08
C GLN A 144 10.04 27.99 -10.03
N PHE A 145 11.25 27.48 -10.20
CA PHE A 145 11.99 26.88 -9.10
C PHE A 145 12.32 27.93 -8.05
N VAL A 146 12.25 27.51 -6.81
CA VAL A 146 12.78 28.26 -5.68
C VAL A 146 14.01 27.52 -5.21
N THR A 147 15.18 28.15 -5.36
CA THR A 147 16.48 27.52 -5.12
C THR A 147 17.25 28.17 -3.99
N LEU A 148 18.03 27.35 -3.28
CA LEU A 148 19.09 27.74 -2.37
C LEU A 148 20.44 27.37 -2.94
N ASN A 149 21.42 28.21 -2.69
CA ASN A 149 22.82 27.97 -2.95
C ASN A 149 23.47 27.48 -1.66
N GLU A 150 23.95 26.24 -1.68
CA GLU A 150 24.64 25.62 -0.57
C GLU A 150 25.85 26.47 -0.13
N GLY A 151 26.01 26.63 1.19
CA GLY A 151 27.09 27.42 1.78
C GLY A 151 26.89 28.94 1.78
N LYS A 152 25.69 29.44 1.44
CA LYS A 152 25.33 30.86 1.57
C LYS A 152 24.22 31.08 2.60
N ASN A 153 24.43 32.02 3.53
CA ASN A 153 23.41 32.42 4.50
C ASN A 153 22.21 33.08 3.80
N ILE A 154 21.03 32.93 4.41
CA ILE A 154 19.81 33.64 4.02
C ILE A 154 19.58 34.74 5.06
N ASN A 155 19.92 35.98 4.72
CA ASN A 155 19.76 37.09 5.65
C ASN A 155 18.29 37.56 5.72
N GLY A 156 17.68 37.49 6.90
CA GLY A 156 16.35 38.06 7.17
C GLY A 156 15.17 37.09 7.16
N LEU A 157 15.43 35.78 7.20
CA LEU A 157 14.45 34.74 7.56
C LEU A 157 15.08 33.76 8.55
N ASP A 158 14.26 33.14 9.41
CA ASP A 158 14.64 31.96 10.22
C ASP A 158 14.68 30.69 9.34
N LEU A 159 15.33 30.75 8.18
CA LEU A 159 15.61 29.56 7.37
C LEU A 159 16.94 28.97 7.84
N THR A 160 16.89 27.77 8.43
CA THR A 160 18.04 27.08 9.01
C THR A 160 18.65 26.07 8.03
N ASP A 161 19.81 25.52 8.37
CA ASP A 161 20.40 24.39 7.66
C ASP A 161 19.44 23.18 7.58
N ASP A 162 18.50 23.04 8.53
CA ASP A 162 17.46 22.01 8.52
C ASP A 162 16.51 22.16 7.32
N ASN A 163 16.22 23.40 6.89
CA ASN A 163 15.37 23.61 5.71
C ASN A 163 16.06 23.20 4.41
N LEU A 164 17.39 23.37 4.33
CA LEU A 164 18.18 22.86 3.21
C LEU A 164 18.22 21.33 3.26
N ALA A 165 18.38 20.73 4.44
CA ALA A 165 18.35 19.27 4.60
C ALA A 165 17.03 18.66 4.13
N ILE A 166 15.88 19.27 4.44
CA ILE A 166 14.57 18.83 3.93
C ILE A 166 14.48 18.94 2.40
N MET A 167 15.01 20.00 1.78
CA MET A 167 15.02 20.09 0.32
C MET A 167 15.92 19.03 -0.30
N LYS A 168 17.09 18.77 0.30
CA LYS A 168 17.99 17.71 -0.15
C LYS A 168 17.34 16.34 -0.07
N SER A 169 16.61 16.00 1.00
CA SER A 169 15.95 14.69 1.10
C SER A 169 14.86 14.45 0.05
N ILE A 170 14.27 15.52 -0.50
CA ILE A 170 13.32 15.42 -1.63
C ILE A 170 14.04 15.17 -2.96
N ILE A 171 15.22 15.76 -3.14
CA ILE A 171 15.95 15.81 -4.42
C ILE A 171 16.93 14.64 -4.55
N GLU A 172 17.68 14.37 -3.49
CA GLU A 172 18.64 13.28 -3.37
C GLU A 172 17.92 12.00 -2.99
N ASP A 173 18.55 10.85 -3.24
CA ASP A 173 17.99 9.58 -2.79
C ASP A 173 18.30 9.38 -1.31
N ASP A 174 17.25 9.36 -0.52
CA ASP A 174 17.34 9.06 0.90
C ASP A 174 17.37 7.54 1.10
N LYS A 175 18.58 6.98 1.07
CA LYS A 175 18.79 5.57 1.38
C LYS A 175 18.27 5.22 2.78
N GLU A 176 18.38 6.14 3.74
CA GLU A 176 17.92 5.91 5.12
C GLU A 176 16.39 5.79 5.17
N PHE A 177 15.66 6.53 4.35
CA PHE A 177 14.20 6.35 4.22
C PHE A 177 13.84 4.93 3.75
N TYR A 178 14.46 4.45 2.66
CA TYR A 178 14.17 3.11 2.13
C TYR A 178 14.61 2.01 3.08
N ASP A 179 15.82 2.11 3.63
CA ASP A 179 16.34 1.19 4.64
C ASP A 179 15.53 1.29 5.95
N GLY A 180 14.81 2.40 6.19
CA GLY A 180 13.91 2.57 7.34
C GLY A 180 12.61 1.76 7.24
N ILE A 181 12.10 1.53 6.03
CA ILE A 181 10.79 0.85 5.82
C ILE A 181 10.91 -0.54 5.17
N LEU A 182 12.01 -0.83 4.46
CA LEU A 182 12.28 -2.13 3.86
C LEU A 182 13.29 -2.90 4.72
N PHE A 183 13.17 -4.23 4.76
CA PHE A 183 14.22 -5.08 5.35
C PHE A 183 15.44 -5.09 4.42
N THR A 184 16.59 -4.75 4.98
CA THR A 184 17.89 -4.89 4.32
C THR A 184 18.34 -6.35 4.34
N GLU A 185 19.39 -6.67 3.57
CA GLU A 185 20.01 -8.00 3.63
C GLU A 185 20.53 -8.29 5.06
N GLN A 186 21.10 -7.29 5.73
CA GLN A 186 21.56 -7.44 7.10
C GLN A 186 20.39 -7.70 8.06
N ASP A 187 19.32 -6.91 7.99
CA ASP A 187 18.12 -7.10 8.81
C ASP A 187 17.59 -8.54 8.67
N TYR A 188 17.53 -9.01 7.41
CA TYR A 188 17.09 -10.35 7.10
C TYR A 188 17.97 -11.42 7.76
N GLN A 189 19.30 -11.30 7.64
CA GLN A 189 20.23 -12.26 8.25
C GLN A 189 20.15 -12.26 9.78
N GLU A 190 19.99 -11.09 10.41
CA GLU A 190 19.88 -10.95 11.87
C GLU A 190 18.58 -11.57 12.42
N LEU A 191 17.43 -11.22 11.84
CA LEU A 191 16.13 -11.78 12.21
C LEU A 191 16.14 -13.31 12.07
N LYS A 192 16.57 -13.77 10.90
CA LYS A 192 16.74 -15.19 10.59
C LYS A 192 17.58 -15.92 11.65
N GLN A 193 18.78 -15.41 11.96
CA GLN A 193 19.68 -16.03 12.92
C GLN A 193 19.02 -16.14 14.30
N LYS A 194 18.38 -15.07 14.75
CA LYS A 194 17.68 -14.98 16.03
C LYS A 194 16.56 -16.00 16.15
N TYR A 195 15.59 -16.00 15.23
CA TYR A 195 14.44 -16.92 15.32
C TYR A 195 14.84 -18.39 15.09
N MET A 196 15.81 -18.65 14.20
CA MET A 196 16.35 -20.00 14.02
C MET A 196 17.00 -20.53 15.29
N GLN A 197 17.75 -19.70 16.02
CA GLN A 197 18.37 -20.10 17.27
C GLN A 197 17.32 -20.51 18.31
N ILE A 198 16.20 -19.79 18.40
CA ILE A 198 15.08 -20.12 19.31
C ILE A 198 14.51 -21.50 18.96
N ILE A 199 14.19 -21.73 17.69
CA ILE A 199 13.55 -22.97 17.21
C ILE A 199 14.50 -24.15 17.34
N VAL A 200 15.75 -24.01 16.90
CA VAL A 200 16.77 -25.08 16.98
C VAL A 200 17.03 -25.46 18.43
N SER A 201 17.11 -24.48 19.33
CA SER A 201 17.29 -24.74 20.76
C SER A 201 16.14 -25.55 21.33
N ALA A 202 14.89 -25.20 21.00
CA ALA A 202 13.73 -25.97 21.43
C ALA A 202 13.71 -27.39 20.84
N LEU A 203 13.99 -27.53 19.53
CA LEU A 203 14.05 -28.83 18.87
C LEU A 203 15.18 -29.72 19.39
N ALA A 204 16.27 -29.14 19.89
CA ALA A 204 17.41 -29.90 20.40
C ALA A 204 17.03 -30.76 21.63
N ASP A 205 16.04 -30.33 22.40
CA ASP A 205 15.52 -31.05 23.57
C ASP A 205 14.41 -32.05 23.21
N GLY A 206 14.06 -32.15 21.92
CA GLY A 206 13.04 -33.06 21.43
C GLY A 206 13.49 -34.52 21.30
N THR A 207 12.53 -35.38 20.98
CA THR A 207 12.77 -36.81 20.72
C THR A 207 12.90 -37.07 19.23
N PHE A 208 14.00 -37.70 18.82
CA PHE A 208 14.34 -37.90 17.41
C PHE A 208 14.08 -39.33 16.94
N SER A 209 13.41 -39.47 15.80
CA SER A 209 13.13 -40.77 15.18
C SER A 209 13.38 -40.78 13.68
N LYS A 210 13.56 -41.99 13.14
CA LYS A 210 13.72 -42.25 11.71
C LYS A 210 12.78 -43.38 11.31
N LYS A 211 12.02 -43.20 10.24
CA LYS A 211 11.14 -44.22 9.66
C LYS A 211 11.36 -44.35 8.15
N SER A 212 11.93 -45.47 7.74
CA SER A 212 12.06 -45.84 6.34
C SER A 212 10.69 -46.16 5.73
N ASP A 213 10.61 -46.09 4.40
CA ASP A 213 9.46 -46.57 3.62
C ASP A 213 8.13 -45.88 3.97
N SER A 214 8.20 -44.62 4.39
CA SER A 214 7.02 -43.79 4.64
C SER A 214 6.40 -43.35 3.32
N LEU A 215 5.13 -43.68 3.11
CA LEU A 215 4.36 -43.28 1.94
C LEU A 215 3.74 -41.90 2.18
N ILE A 216 4.01 -40.95 1.27
CA ILE A 216 3.39 -39.63 1.25
C ILE A 216 2.87 -39.33 -0.16
N THR A 217 1.93 -38.40 -0.28
CA THR A 217 1.44 -37.92 -1.58
C THR A 217 1.87 -36.48 -1.78
N VAL A 218 2.68 -36.22 -2.80
CA VAL A 218 3.18 -34.90 -3.20
C VAL A 218 2.83 -34.70 -4.67
N ASN A 219 2.22 -33.57 -5.05
CA ASN A 219 1.80 -33.30 -6.43
C ASN A 219 1.02 -34.45 -7.09
N SER A 220 0.07 -35.04 -6.35
CA SER A 220 -0.74 -36.20 -6.78
C SER A 220 0.04 -37.47 -7.11
N GLN A 221 1.32 -37.56 -6.71
CA GLN A 221 2.15 -38.75 -6.83
C GLN A 221 2.43 -39.35 -5.45
N THR A 222 2.24 -40.66 -5.29
CA THR A 222 2.62 -41.37 -4.08
C THR A 222 4.12 -41.66 -4.10
N LEU A 223 4.85 -41.07 -3.16
CA LEU A 223 6.29 -41.20 -3.02
C LEU A 223 6.63 -42.09 -1.81
N LYS A 224 7.58 -43.00 -2.02
CA LYS A 224 8.21 -43.77 -0.94
C LYS A 224 9.42 -43.01 -0.42
N THR A 225 9.38 -42.62 0.85
CA THR A 225 10.34 -41.69 1.47
C THR A 225 10.94 -42.24 2.76
N THR A 226 12.04 -41.67 3.21
CA THR A 226 12.53 -41.82 4.58
C THR A 226 12.13 -40.58 5.38
N ALA A 227 11.40 -40.78 6.48
CA ALA A 227 10.96 -39.71 7.37
C ALA A 227 11.94 -39.56 8.55
N TYR A 228 12.37 -38.33 8.82
CA TYR A 228 13.16 -37.96 9.99
C TYR A 228 12.32 -37.01 10.83
N SER A 229 12.01 -37.39 12.07
CA SER A 229 11.09 -36.61 12.92
C SER A 229 11.75 -36.15 14.22
N CYS A 230 11.35 -34.97 14.67
CA CYS A 230 11.56 -34.45 16.02
C CYS A 230 10.18 -34.20 16.66
N GLU A 231 9.97 -34.70 17.88
CA GLU A 231 8.75 -34.51 18.65
C GLU A 231 9.03 -33.73 19.93
N LEU A 232 8.22 -32.70 20.18
CA LEU A 232 8.18 -31.93 21.42
C LEU A 232 6.89 -32.24 22.17
N ASN A 233 6.99 -32.41 23.48
CA ASN A 233 5.80 -32.53 24.34
C ASN A 233 5.11 -31.16 24.53
N ASN A 234 3.87 -31.19 25.02
CA ASN A 234 3.06 -30.00 25.27
C ASN A 234 3.80 -28.84 26.00
N LEU A 235 4.57 -29.13 27.06
CA LEU A 235 5.29 -28.11 27.82
C LEU A 235 6.44 -27.50 27.00
N GLN A 236 7.18 -28.32 26.27
CA GLN A 236 8.22 -27.84 25.35
C GLN A 236 7.63 -26.96 24.24
N VAL A 237 6.44 -27.31 23.73
CA VAL A 237 5.72 -26.51 22.74
C VAL A 237 5.27 -25.18 23.33
N GLN A 238 4.66 -25.18 24.51
CA GLN A 238 4.22 -23.96 25.17
C GLN A 238 5.40 -23.00 25.39
N ASN A 239 6.53 -23.51 25.88
CA ASN A 239 7.76 -22.72 26.06
C ASN A 239 8.30 -22.16 24.75
N LEU A 240 8.28 -22.94 23.66
CA LEU A 240 8.69 -22.48 22.33
C LEU A 240 7.78 -21.34 21.84
N VAL A 241 6.46 -21.51 21.93
CA VAL A 241 5.49 -20.49 21.48
C VAL A 241 5.64 -19.20 22.28
N ILE A 242 5.68 -19.28 23.62
CA ILE A 242 5.87 -18.12 24.49
C ILE A 242 7.16 -17.39 24.12
N LYS A 243 8.27 -18.12 23.98
CA LYS A 243 9.58 -17.51 23.64
C LYS A 243 9.58 -16.81 22.29
N LEU A 244 8.93 -17.39 21.29
CA LEU A 244 8.81 -16.79 19.96
C LEU A 244 7.93 -15.52 19.98
N LEU A 245 6.80 -15.56 20.68
CA LEU A 245 5.89 -14.42 20.80
C LEU A 245 6.54 -13.27 21.57
N SER A 246 7.23 -13.56 22.68
CA SER A 246 7.96 -12.53 23.44
C SER A 246 9.08 -11.90 22.63
N GLU A 247 9.78 -12.68 21.79
CA GLU A 247 10.82 -12.12 20.91
C GLU A 247 10.21 -11.24 19.82
N LEU A 248 9.14 -11.69 19.16
CA LEU A 248 8.44 -10.91 18.14
C LEU A 248 7.89 -9.59 18.70
N GLU A 249 7.31 -9.62 19.88
CA GLU A 249 6.78 -8.42 20.55
C GLU A 249 7.84 -7.32 20.73
N ASN A 250 9.09 -7.72 21.01
CA ASN A 250 10.18 -6.82 21.40
C ASN A 250 11.28 -6.69 20.35
N ASP A 251 11.08 -7.20 19.13
CA ASP A 251 12.13 -7.21 18.11
C ASP A 251 12.40 -5.81 17.57
N GLU A 252 13.55 -5.22 17.93
CA GLU A 252 13.92 -3.85 17.57
C GLU A 252 13.93 -3.59 16.05
N ILE A 253 14.31 -4.59 15.24
CA ILE A 253 14.33 -4.43 13.78
C ILE A 253 12.89 -4.32 13.28
N ILE A 254 12.02 -5.25 13.68
CA ILE A 254 10.61 -5.25 13.26
C ILE A 254 9.89 -4.00 13.78
N LEU A 255 10.06 -3.67 15.06
CA LEU A 255 9.48 -2.48 15.68
C LEU A 255 9.95 -1.20 14.99
N SER A 256 11.22 -1.11 14.60
CA SER A 256 11.73 0.00 13.81
C SER A 256 11.03 0.12 12.46
N LYS A 257 10.89 -0.98 11.70
CA LYS A 257 10.17 -0.96 10.42
C LYS A 257 8.70 -0.59 10.58
N VAL A 258 8.02 -1.18 11.57
CA VAL A 258 6.61 -0.88 11.89
C VAL A 258 6.45 0.58 12.31
N GLY A 259 7.34 1.07 13.18
CA GLY A 259 7.36 2.46 13.63
C GLY A 259 7.57 3.43 12.47
N ASN A 260 8.51 3.16 11.56
CA ASN A 260 8.75 4.00 10.39
C ASN A 260 7.59 3.95 9.38
N LEU A 261 6.94 2.80 9.21
CA LEU A 261 5.85 2.63 8.25
C LEU A 261 4.52 3.18 8.75
N MET A 262 4.19 2.94 10.02
CA MET A 262 2.87 3.26 10.59
C MET A 262 2.89 4.48 11.51
N ASN A 263 4.07 4.99 11.87
CA ASN A 263 4.28 6.01 12.90
C ASN A 263 3.60 5.64 14.24
N ASP A 264 3.44 4.33 14.50
CA ASP A 264 2.81 3.76 15.68
C ASP A 264 3.20 2.27 15.81
N THR A 265 3.83 1.89 16.92
CA THR A 265 4.16 0.50 17.25
C THR A 265 3.16 -0.14 18.20
N LYS A 266 2.29 0.63 18.87
CA LYS A 266 1.45 0.14 19.97
C LYS A 266 0.48 -0.94 19.51
N LYS A 267 -0.05 -0.82 18.29
CA LYS A 267 -0.97 -1.82 17.74
C LYS A 267 -0.28 -3.17 17.53
N TYR A 268 0.95 -3.14 17.04
CA TYR A 268 1.79 -4.32 16.90
C TYR A 268 2.08 -4.94 18.27
N GLU A 269 2.57 -4.13 19.22
CA GLU A 269 2.87 -4.56 20.59
C GLU A 269 1.64 -5.16 21.28
N ASN A 270 0.48 -4.50 21.20
CA ASN A 270 -0.77 -4.98 21.80
C ASN A 270 -1.24 -6.31 21.19
N TYR A 271 -1.10 -6.47 19.87
CA TYR A 271 -1.45 -7.70 19.19
C TYR A 271 -0.61 -8.88 19.74
N PHE A 272 0.71 -8.72 19.79
CA PHE A 272 1.60 -9.77 20.31
C PHE A 272 1.42 -10.00 21.82
N ASN A 273 1.20 -8.96 22.60
CA ASN A 273 0.82 -9.07 24.02
C ASN A 273 -0.42 -9.93 24.23
N ASN A 274 -1.46 -9.69 23.42
CA ASN A 274 -2.70 -10.46 23.49
C ASN A 274 -2.47 -11.93 23.12
N LEU A 275 -1.63 -12.20 22.13
CA LEU A 275 -1.27 -13.56 21.73
C LEU A 275 -0.43 -14.27 22.78
N LEU A 276 0.49 -13.55 23.43
CA LEU A 276 1.32 -14.08 24.51
C LEU A 276 0.45 -14.52 25.70
N ARG A 277 -0.47 -13.65 26.15
CA ARG A 277 -1.47 -13.99 27.19
C ARG A 277 -2.31 -15.19 26.79
N GLN A 278 -2.72 -15.27 25.52
CA GLN A 278 -3.47 -16.42 25.01
C GLN A 278 -2.63 -17.70 25.00
N ALA A 279 -1.34 -17.63 24.67
CA ALA A 279 -0.44 -18.78 24.69
C ALA A 279 -0.19 -19.29 26.11
N GLU A 280 -0.09 -18.40 27.10
CA GLU A 280 0.04 -18.78 28.51
C GLU A 280 -1.17 -19.61 29.01
N ASP A 281 -2.38 -19.24 28.59
CA ASP A 281 -3.64 -19.91 28.95
C ASP A 281 -3.97 -21.13 28.05
N THR A 282 -3.16 -21.42 27.02
CA THR A 282 -3.46 -22.46 26.04
C THR A 282 -2.76 -23.77 26.39
N GLU A 283 -3.54 -24.84 26.55
CA GLU A 283 -3.00 -26.21 26.55
C GLU A 283 -2.60 -26.62 25.12
N PHE A 284 -1.30 -26.67 24.87
CA PHE A 284 -0.74 -27.09 23.59
C PHE A 284 -0.75 -28.61 23.43
N SER A 285 -0.97 -29.07 22.20
CA SER A 285 -0.70 -30.46 21.82
C SER A 285 0.79 -30.69 21.62
N ASN A 286 1.21 -31.96 21.51
CA ASN A 286 2.56 -32.27 21.06
C ASN A 286 2.80 -31.71 19.65
N LEU A 287 4.01 -31.24 19.41
CA LEU A 287 4.48 -30.80 18.10
C LEU A 287 5.33 -31.91 17.49
N LYS A 288 5.07 -32.24 16.23
CA LYS A 288 5.91 -33.16 15.45
C LYS A 288 6.35 -32.53 14.15
N VAL A 289 7.64 -32.24 14.07
CA VAL A 289 8.31 -31.82 12.83
C VAL A 289 8.84 -33.07 12.13
N THR A 290 8.53 -33.24 10.84
CA THR A 290 8.97 -34.39 10.04
C THR A 290 9.48 -33.93 8.69
N ILE A 291 10.68 -34.37 8.34
CA ILE A 291 11.32 -34.13 7.04
C ILE A 291 11.28 -35.43 6.24
N TYR A 292 10.69 -35.36 5.05
CA TYR A 292 10.58 -36.48 4.15
C TYR A 292 11.63 -36.39 3.05
N LYS A 293 12.44 -37.44 2.94
CA LYS A 293 13.55 -37.52 2.00
C LYS A 293 13.35 -38.64 0.98
N GLN A 294 13.58 -38.35 -0.30
CA GLN A 294 13.58 -39.33 -1.38
C GLN A 294 14.78 -39.09 -2.30
N ASN A 295 15.47 -40.16 -2.72
CA ASN A 295 16.56 -40.09 -3.70
C ASN A 295 17.63 -39.01 -3.41
N LYS A 296 17.96 -38.81 -2.11
CA LYS A 296 18.87 -37.78 -1.59
C LYS A 296 18.34 -36.34 -1.55
N SER A 297 17.12 -36.08 -2.00
CA SER A 297 16.48 -34.75 -1.94
C SER A 297 15.35 -34.70 -0.91
N ILE A 298 15.17 -33.54 -0.30
CA ILE A 298 14.01 -33.26 0.56
C ILE A 298 12.81 -32.96 -0.34
N VAL A 299 11.70 -33.63 -0.09
CA VAL A 299 10.47 -33.47 -0.88
C VAL A 299 9.35 -32.77 -0.11
N ARG A 300 9.39 -32.83 1.23
CA ARG A 300 8.40 -32.19 2.11
C ARG A 300 8.95 -32.05 3.52
N THR A 301 8.62 -30.94 4.17
CA THR A 301 8.72 -30.78 5.62
C THR A 301 7.31 -30.54 6.17
N SER A 302 6.89 -31.32 7.17
CA SER A 302 5.59 -31.18 7.81
C SER A 302 5.75 -30.85 9.30
N ILE A 303 4.96 -29.92 9.80
CA ILE A 303 4.94 -29.51 11.20
C ILE A 303 3.52 -29.71 11.70
N ASN A 304 3.32 -30.66 12.60
CA ASN A 304 1.99 -31.03 13.08
C ASN A 304 1.85 -30.65 14.56
N LEU A 305 0.82 -29.89 14.90
CA LEU A 305 0.48 -29.46 16.25
C LEU A 305 -0.98 -29.83 16.54
N GLY A 306 -1.21 -30.99 17.15
CA GLY A 306 -2.58 -31.49 17.37
C GLY A 306 -3.32 -31.71 16.05
N THR A 307 -4.37 -30.93 15.81
CA THR A 307 -5.17 -30.95 14.57
C THR A 307 -4.59 -30.10 13.45
N ASP A 308 -3.64 -29.22 13.76
CA ASP A 308 -3.06 -28.30 12.81
C ASP A 308 -1.84 -28.91 12.13
N SER A 309 -1.77 -28.78 10.81
CA SER A 309 -0.67 -29.25 9.99
C SER A 309 -0.16 -28.11 9.11
N ILE A 310 1.15 -27.90 9.12
CA ILE A 310 1.83 -27.02 8.18
C ILE A 310 2.71 -27.89 7.29
N ILE A 311 2.59 -27.71 5.98
CA ILE A 311 3.30 -28.47 4.95
C ILE A 311 4.14 -27.49 4.14
N ILE A 312 5.44 -27.75 4.04
CA ILE A 312 6.40 -26.98 3.25
C ILE A 312 6.95 -27.91 2.17
N GLU A 313 6.86 -27.50 0.92
CA GLU A 313 7.38 -28.23 -0.23
C GLU A 313 8.18 -27.29 -1.11
N THR A 314 9.30 -27.79 -1.60
CA THR A 314 10.12 -27.11 -2.58
C THR A 314 10.32 -28.00 -3.80
N SER A 315 10.34 -27.38 -4.97
CA SER A 315 10.73 -28.08 -6.19
C SER A 315 11.62 -27.18 -7.03
N ASN A 316 12.68 -27.74 -7.57
CA ASN A 316 13.60 -27.08 -8.49
C ASN A 316 13.70 -27.95 -9.75
N SER A 317 13.29 -27.38 -10.88
CA SER A 317 13.37 -28.03 -12.20
C SER A 317 13.51 -26.97 -13.28
N ASP A 318 14.48 -27.13 -14.19
CA ASP A 318 14.61 -26.33 -15.43
C ASP A 318 14.52 -24.81 -15.24
N GLY A 319 15.28 -24.25 -14.29
CA GLY A 319 15.29 -22.79 -14.02
C GLY A 319 14.02 -22.28 -13.31
N LYS A 320 13.14 -23.18 -12.89
CA LYS A 320 11.94 -22.90 -12.10
C LYS A 320 12.12 -23.41 -10.67
N ASN A 321 12.02 -22.51 -9.70
CA ASN A 321 11.97 -22.84 -8.28
C ASN A 321 10.58 -22.54 -7.75
N ILE A 322 9.98 -23.48 -7.03
CA ILE A 322 8.67 -23.31 -6.41
C ILE A 322 8.80 -23.61 -4.92
N LEU A 323 8.28 -22.69 -4.10
CA LEU A 323 7.98 -22.90 -2.69
C LEU A 323 6.48 -22.96 -2.53
N LYS A 324 6.02 -23.98 -1.81
CA LYS A 324 4.63 -24.12 -1.39
C LYS A 324 4.58 -24.28 0.12
N ILE A 325 3.81 -23.44 0.80
CA ILE A 325 3.53 -23.54 2.23
C ILE A 325 2.02 -23.65 2.39
N GLN A 326 1.55 -24.69 3.07
CA GLN A 326 0.14 -24.91 3.34
C GLN A 326 -0.08 -25.06 4.84
N HIS A 327 -1.16 -24.49 5.37
CA HIS A 327 -1.68 -24.77 6.69
C HIS A 327 -3.11 -25.29 6.57
N GLU A 328 -3.38 -26.39 7.25
CA GLU A 328 -4.70 -27.01 7.29
C GLU A 328 -5.03 -27.42 8.73
N THR A 329 -6.27 -27.21 9.15
CA THR A 329 -6.79 -27.77 10.41
C THR A 329 -7.64 -29.00 10.10
N LEU A 330 -7.12 -30.19 10.44
CA LEU A 330 -7.84 -31.46 10.28
C LEU A 330 -8.89 -31.57 11.40
N ASN A 331 -10.18 -31.48 11.03
CA ASN A 331 -11.38 -31.65 11.89
C ASN A 331 -12.01 -30.37 12.49
N SER A 332 -12.00 -29.24 11.78
CA SER A 332 -12.83 -28.08 12.13
C SER A 332 -14.19 -28.08 11.43
N GLU A 333 -15.25 -27.65 12.13
CA GLU A 333 -16.59 -27.40 11.54
C GLU A 333 -16.57 -26.27 10.50
N LYS A 334 -15.51 -25.45 10.51
CA LYS A 334 -15.22 -24.39 9.54
C LYS A 334 -13.96 -24.76 8.76
N GLU A 335 -13.95 -24.57 7.45
CA GLU A 335 -12.74 -24.75 6.65
C GLU A 335 -11.73 -23.67 7.04
N ILE A 336 -10.59 -24.09 7.61
CA ILE A 336 -9.44 -23.22 7.86
C ILE A 336 -8.30 -23.77 7.02
N ASN A 337 -7.96 -23.04 5.98
CA ASN A 337 -6.92 -23.42 5.03
C ASN A 337 -6.16 -22.18 4.58
N GLN A 338 -4.85 -22.23 4.62
CA GLN A 338 -3.98 -21.17 4.13
C GLN A 338 -2.96 -21.77 3.19
N GLN A 339 -2.76 -21.16 2.03
CA GLN A 339 -1.79 -21.62 1.06
C GLN A 339 -1.00 -20.45 0.50
N LEU A 340 0.32 -20.55 0.56
CA LEU A 340 1.28 -19.68 -0.10
C LEU A 340 2.01 -20.47 -1.17
N VAL A 341 2.02 -19.98 -2.40
CA VAL A 341 2.82 -20.50 -3.51
C VAL A 341 3.69 -19.37 -4.06
N LEU A 342 5.00 -19.52 -3.95
CA LEU A 342 5.98 -18.62 -4.54
C LEU A 342 6.72 -19.35 -5.65
N ASN A 343 6.65 -18.83 -6.86
CA ASN A 343 7.33 -19.36 -8.03
C ASN A 343 8.36 -18.35 -8.52
N LYS A 344 9.60 -18.80 -8.73
CA LYS A 344 10.65 -18.05 -9.41
C LYS A 344 10.99 -18.76 -10.72
N GLN A 345 10.88 -18.06 -11.83
CA GLN A 345 11.35 -18.51 -13.14
C GLN A 345 12.48 -17.60 -13.62
N THR A 346 13.64 -18.20 -13.91
CA THR A 346 14.83 -17.48 -14.40
C THR A 346 15.13 -17.89 -15.83
N THR A 347 15.39 -16.89 -16.67
CA THR A 347 15.97 -17.03 -18.02
C THR A 347 17.25 -16.20 -18.12
N ASP A 348 17.97 -16.29 -19.23
CA ASP A 348 19.19 -15.49 -19.43
C ASP A 348 18.91 -13.97 -19.47
N ALA A 349 17.69 -13.56 -19.83
CA ALA A 349 17.33 -12.16 -20.03
C ALA A 349 16.49 -11.56 -18.90
N LYS A 350 15.66 -12.38 -18.25
CA LYS A 350 14.67 -11.93 -17.28
C LYS A 350 14.41 -12.93 -16.17
N GLU A 351 13.90 -12.41 -15.06
CA GLU A 351 13.34 -13.16 -13.95
C GLU A 351 11.89 -12.77 -13.71
N THR A 352 11.07 -13.78 -13.42
CA THR A 352 9.66 -13.61 -13.08
C THR A 352 9.39 -14.31 -11.75
N TYR A 353 8.86 -13.54 -10.81
CA TYR A 353 8.34 -14.02 -9.54
C TYR A 353 6.82 -14.01 -9.58
N THR A 354 6.18 -15.08 -9.11
CA THR A 354 4.73 -15.15 -8.94
C THR A 354 4.42 -15.60 -7.52
N LEU A 355 3.68 -14.79 -6.79
CA LEU A 355 3.17 -15.05 -5.45
C LEU A 355 1.66 -15.31 -5.55
N ASN A 356 1.19 -16.38 -4.93
CA ASN A 356 -0.23 -16.61 -4.71
C ASN A 356 -0.41 -16.97 -3.23
N LEU A 357 -1.17 -16.17 -2.51
CA LEU A 357 -1.58 -16.41 -1.13
C LEU A 357 -3.09 -16.56 -1.11
N GLU A 358 -3.59 -17.62 -0.52
CA GLU A 358 -5.01 -17.85 -0.28
C GLU A 358 -5.21 -18.12 1.21
N ILE A 359 -6.17 -17.44 1.82
CA ILE A 359 -6.54 -17.61 3.23
C ILE A 359 -8.04 -17.82 3.29
N VAL A 360 -8.45 -18.97 3.78
CA VAL A 360 -9.84 -19.34 4.07
C VAL A 360 -9.97 -19.52 5.58
N ASN A 361 -10.87 -18.78 6.19
CA ASN A 361 -11.19 -18.88 7.62
C ASN A 361 -12.71 -18.89 7.82
N GLY A 362 -13.32 -20.05 7.63
CA GLY A 362 -14.79 -20.15 7.60
C GLY A 362 -15.36 -19.46 6.36
N ASP A 363 -16.19 -18.45 6.57
CA ASP A 363 -16.85 -17.70 5.49
C ASP A 363 -15.93 -16.62 4.89
N ASP A 364 -14.87 -16.24 5.63
CA ASP A 364 -13.94 -15.22 5.19
C ASP A 364 -12.89 -15.81 4.24
N LYS A 365 -12.77 -15.19 3.06
CA LYS A 365 -11.82 -15.57 2.02
C LYS A 365 -11.04 -14.37 1.53
N TYR A 366 -9.73 -14.48 1.62
CA TYR A 366 -8.77 -13.49 1.15
C TYR A 366 -7.80 -14.14 0.19
N SER A 367 -7.41 -13.44 -0.86
CA SER A 367 -6.28 -13.86 -1.66
C SER A 367 -5.41 -12.69 -2.10
N VAL A 368 -4.13 -12.96 -2.28
CA VAL A 368 -3.16 -12.04 -2.85
C VAL A 368 -2.47 -12.75 -4.00
N GLU A 369 -2.49 -12.12 -5.16
CA GLU A 369 -1.75 -12.56 -6.34
C GLU A 369 -0.75 -11.45 -6.68
N ALA A 370 0.54 -11.79 -6.78
CA ALA A 370 1.54 -10.82 -7.21
C ALA A 370 2.41 -11.41 -8.31
N THR A 371 2.72 -10.61 -9.33
CA THR A 371 3.72 -10.93 -10.33
C THR A 371 4.74 -9.80 -10.38
N LEU A 372 6.02 -10.14 -10.24
CA LEU A 372 7.14 -9.24 -10.44
C LEU A 372 7.96 -9.79 -11.61
N GLU A 373 7.95 -9.11 -12.75
CA GLU A 373 8.84 -9.39 -13.87
C GLU A 373 9.95 -8.34 -13.90
N SER A 374 11.20 -8.77 -13.98
CA SER A 374 12.35 -7.88 -13.98
C SER A 374 13.40 -8.34 -14.97
N ASP A 375 13.95 -7.39 -15.71
CA ASP A 375 15.23 -7.51 -16.40
C ASP A 375 16.23 -6.50 -15.81
N TYR A 376 17.37 -6.30 -16.46
CA TYR A 376 18.43 -5.40 -15.96
C TYR A 376 18.09 -3.89 -16.02
N LYS A 377 17.00 -3.51 -16.70
CA LYS A 377 16.55 -2.11 -16.93
C LYS A 377 15.08 -1.89 -16.63
N THR A 378 14.25 -2.90 -16.66
CA THR A 378 12.81 -2.80 -16.50
C THR A 378 12.34 -3.67 -15.35
N THR A 379 11.35 -3.18 -14.61
CA THR A 379 10.68 -3.95 -13.57
C THR A 379 9.21 -3.61 -13.56
N ASP A 380 8.38 -4.65 -13.69
CA ASP A 380 6.94 -4.59 -13.71
C ASP A 380 6.38 -5.40 -12.53
N LEU A 381 5.68 -4.74 -11.62
CA LEU A 381 4.92 -5.33 -10.53
C LEU A 381 3.43 -5.23 -10.84
N ASN A 382 2.72 -6.36 -10.75
CA ASN A 382 1.27 -6.42 -10.67
C ASN A 382 0.87 -7.09 -9.37
N LEU A 383 0.12 -6.40 -8.51
CA LEU A 383 -0.34 -6.90 -7.22
C LEU A 383 -1.87 -6.81 -7.16
N ASP A 384 -2.53 -7.95 -7.03
CA ASP A 384 -3.95 -8.09 -6.85
C ASP A 384 -4.24 -8.58 -5.43
N PHE A 385 -5.16 -7.90 -4.75
CA PHE A 385 -5.71 -8.30 -3.47
C PHE A 385 -7.21 -8.52 -3.64
N TYR A 386 -7.70 -9.63 -3.09
CA TYR A 386 -9.12 -9.98 -3.11
C TYR A 386 -9.65 -10.20 -1.70
N LYS A 387 -10.86 -9.70 -1.45
CA LYS A 387 -11.69 -10.03 -0.29
C LYS A 387 -13.13 -10.20 -0.75
N GLY A 388 -13.60 -11.45 -0.81
CA GLY A 388 -14.92 -11.75 -1.37
C GLY A 388 -15.04 -11.26 -2.82
N ILE A 389 -15.96 -10.33 -3.08
CA ILE A 389 -16.19 -9.74 -4.40
C ILE A 389 -15.36 -8.47 -4.67
N VAL A 390 -14.63 -7.97 -3.67
CA VAL A 390 -13.79 -6.77 -3.78
C VAL A 390 -12.40 -7.17 -4.28
N ASN A 391 -11.90 -6.44 -5.27
CA ASN A 391 -10.53 -6.54 -5.77
C ASN A 391 -9.84 -5.17 -5.78
N ILE A 392 -8.61 -5.14 -5.30
CA ILE A 392 -7.71 -3.99 -5.33
C ILE A 392 -6.47 -4.42 -6.11
N ASN A 393 -6.15 -3.67 -7.17
CA ASN A 393 -5.03 -3.95 -8.04
C ASN A 393 -4.05 -2.76 -8.03
N VAL A 394 -2.77 -3.04 -7.92
CA VAL A 394 -1.68 -2.06 -8.01
C VAL A 394 -0.71 -2.53 -9.09
N ILE A 395 -0.55 -1.73 -10.13
CA ILE A 395 0.40 -1.98 -11.22
C ILE A 395 1.49 -0.93 -11.17
N ALA A 396 2.71 -1.32 -10.82
CA ALA A 396 3.88 -0.45 -10.85
C ALA A 396 4.83 -0.88 -11.96
N LYS A 397 5.35 0.08 -12.71
CA LYS A 397 6.36 -0.16 -13.77
C LYS A 397 7.49 0.84 -13.60
N ASN A 398 8.72 0.38 -13.70
CA ASN A 398 9.89 1.25 -13.78
C ASN A 398 10.79 0.84 -14.95
N THR A 399 11.34 1.83 -15.63
CA THR A 399 12.31 1.65 -16.72
C THR A 399 13.52 2.52 -16.50
N ILE A 400 14.72 2.01 -16.77
CA ILE A 400 16.00 2.70 -16.63
C ILE A 400 16.65 2.91 -18.00
N THR A 401 17.14 4.12 -18.25
CA THR A 401 18.00 4.46 -19.38
C THR A 401 19.39 4.87 -18.89
N ASP A 402 20.43 4.53 -19.66
CA ASP A 402 21.84 4.74 -19.25
C ASP A 402 22.30 6.20 -19.37
N ASN A 403 21.51 7.05 -20.04
CA ASN A 403 21.84 8.45 -20.27
C ASN A 403 20.62 9.33 -20.01
N VAL A 404 20.88 10.59 -19.62
CA VAL A 404 19.87 11.64 -19.52
C VAL A 404 19.72 12.31 -20.89
N GLU A 405 18.58 12.15 -21.55
CA GLU A 405 18.37 12.69 -22.91
C GLU A 405 18.16 14.21 -22.91
N GLN A 406 17.46 14.75 -21.90
CA GLN A 406 17.13 16.17 -21.81
C GLN A 406 17.11 16.62 -20.34
N LYS A 407 18.05 17.50 -19.98
CA LYS A 407 18.15 18.08 -18.63
C LYS A 407 17.22 19.27 -18.45
N MET A 408 16.74 19.46 -17.22
CA MET A 408 16.10 20.69 -16.79
C MET A 408 17.17 21.73 -16.46
N GLU A 409 17.18 22.84 -17.20
CA GLU A 409 18.14 23.93 -16.95
C GLU A 409 17.51 25.06 -16.12
N LEU A 410 18.25 25.51 -15.10
CA LEU A 410 17.87 26.68 -14.30
C LEU A 410 18.35 27.96 -14.97
N GLY A 411 17.41 28.86 -15.26
CA GLY A 411 17.65 30.17 -15.86
C GLY A 411 16.85 31.27 -15.19
N SER A 412 17.03 32.51 -15.64
CA SER A 412 16.36 33.68 -15.05
C SER A 412 14.84 33.69 -15.25
N SER A 413 14.31 32.95 -16.23
CA SER A 413 12.87 32.87 -16.52
C SER A 413 12.13 31.85 -15.66
N ASN A 414 12.83 30.85 -15.12
CA ASN A 414 12.24 29.70 -14.45
C ASN A 414 12.84 29.42 -13.07
N ASN A 415 13.71 30.28 -12.52
CA ASN A 415 14.32 30.09 -11.20
C ASN A 415 14.42 31.41 -10.41
N VAL A 416 14.22 31.30 -9.09
CA VAL A 416 14.44 32.35 -8.10
C VAL A 416 15.42 31.82 -7.05
N VAL A 417 16.62 32.42 -6.98
CA VAL A 417 17.64 32.07 -5.99
C VAL A 417 17.41 32.87 -4.71
N LEU A 418 16.92 32.25 -3.65
CA LEU A 418 16.50 32.97 -2.44
C LEU A 418 17.66 33.68 -1.74
N ASN A 419 18.87 33.11 -1.75
CA ASN A 419 20.06 33.73 -1.14
C ASN A 419 20.42 35.10 -1.76
N ASN A 420 19.94 35.39 -2.96
CA ASN A 420 20.23 36.63 -3.67
C ASN A 420 19.15 37.71 -3.46
N LEU A 421 18.05 37.39 -2.76
CA LEU A 421 16.95 38.33 -2.53
C LEU A 421 17.23 39.22 -1.32
N SER A 422 16.73 40.46 -1.37
CA SER A 422 16.65 41.31 -0.17
C SER A 422 15.59 40.75 0.79
N SER A 423 15.72 41.02 2.10
CA SER A 423 14.79 40.51 3.11
C SER A 423 13.32 40.90 2.84
N GLU A 424 13.08 42.10 2.29
CA GLU A 424 11.73 42.53 1.88
C GLU A 424 11.17 41.68 0.73
N LEU A 425 11.96 41.45 -0.32
CA LEU A 425 11.53 40.69 -1.49
C LEU A 425 11.37 39.21 -1.15
N LEU A 426 12.27 38.70 -0.31
CA LEU A 426 12.23 37.36 0.24
C LEU A 426 10.95 37.12 1.04
N GLY A 427 10.56 38.05 1.91
CA GLY A 427 9.28 38.00 2.64
C GLY A 427 8.08 37.90 1.69
N LYS A 428 8.05 38.73 0.64
CA LYS A 428 6.99 38.70 -0.39
C LYS A 428 6.93 37.35 -1.13
N VAL A 429 8.07 36.74 -1.43
CA VAL A 429 8.15 35.41 -2.08
C VAL A 429 7.61 34.32 -1.15
N VAL A 430 7.99 34.33 0.13
CA VAL A 430 7.48 33.38 1.13
C VAL A 430 5.98 33.51 1.35
N ASP A 431 5.47 34.74 1.50
CA ASP A 431 4.03 34.97 1.70
C ASP A 431 3.21 34.52 0.50
N LYS A 432 3.72 34.75 -0.72
CA LYS A 432 3.10 34.26 -1.95
C LYS A 432 3.09 32.73 -1.99
N MET A 433 4.18 32.06 -1.59
CA MET A 433 4.23 30.60 -1.52
C MET A 433 3.26 30.04 -0.48
N LYS A 434 3.22 30.62 0.74
CA LYS A 434 2.29 30.21 1.81
C LYS A 434 0.83 30.34 1.37
N THR A 435 0.48 31.47 0.74
CA THR A 435 -0.87 31.70 0.25
C THR A 435 -1.25 30.70 -0.85
N ALA A 436 -0.37 30.51 -1.83
CA ALA A 436 -0.62 29.62 -2.95
C ALA A 436 -0.71 28.13 -2.54
N TYR A 437 0.09 27.71 -1.54
CA TYR A 437 0.01 26.40 -0.90
C TYR A 437 -1.37 26.15 -0.27
N THR A 438 -1.80 27.05 0.62
CA THR A 438 -3.06 26.92 1.35
C THR A 438 -4.28 26.97 0.43
N ASP A 439 -4.25 27.81 -0.61
CA ASP A 439 -5.41 27.98 -1.48
C ASP A 439 -5.54 26.95 -2.59
N THR A 440 -4.43 26.41 -3.11
CA THR A 440 -4.48 25.55 -4.31
C THR A 440 -4.16 24.10 -3.98
N LEU A 441 -3.07 23.83 -3.27
CA LEU A 441 -2.65 22.44 -2.99
C LEU A 441 -3.60 21.76 -2.02
N LEU A 442 -3.93 22.43 -0.92
CA LEU A 442 -4.84 21.87 0.09
C LEU A 442 -6.23 21.61 -0.49
N LYS A 443 -6.75 22.51 -1.33
CA LYS A 443 -8.04 22.31 -2.01
C LYS A 443 -8.00 21.14 -2.99
N ARG A 444 -6.92 21.00 -3.77
CA ARG A 444 -6.74 19.87 -4.71
C ARG A 444 -6.53 18.55 -3.98
N TYR A 445 -5.77 18.53 -2.90
CA TYR A 445 -5.59 17.39 -2.02
C TYR A 445 -6.92 16.97 -1.39
N ASN A 446 -7.64 17.91 -0.78
CA ASN A 446 -8.95 17.63 -0.18
C ASN A 446 -9.96 17.15 -1.22
N LEU A 447 -9.91 17.68 -2.45
CA LEU A 447 -10.72 17.21 -3.56
C LEU A 447 -10.35 15.78 -3.98
N LEU A 448 -9.06 15.48 -4.13
CA LEU A 448 -8.58 14.13 -4.41
C LEU A 448 -9.05 13.18 -3.30
N VAL A 449 -8.80 13.54 -2.05
CA VAL A 449 -9.27 12.79 -0.88
C VAL A 449 -10.79 12.61 -0.90
N LYS A 450 -11.60 13.60 -1.28
CA LYS A 450 -13.06 13.44 -1.42
C LYS A 450 -13.44 12.49 -2.55
N LYS A 451 -12.77 12.56 -3.70
CA LYS A 451 -12.97 11.67 -4.87
C LYS A 451 -12.51 10.23 -4.63
N LEU A 452 -11.54 10.04 -3.74
CA LEU A 452 -11.05 8.74 -3.29
C LEU A 452 -11.89 8.22 -2.11
N LYS A 453 -12.36 9.09 -1.21
CA LYS A 453 -13.21 8.73 -0.05
C LYS A 453 -14.67 8.44 -0.43
N SER A 454 -15.11 8.80 -1.63
CA SER A 454 -16.34 8.26 -2.18
C SER A 454 -16.08 6.82 -2.63
N GLU A 455 -16.40 5.89 -1.74
CA GLU A 455 -16.53 4.44 -1.91
C GLU A 455 -15.30 3.57 -1.54
N ASP A 456 -15.51 2.86 -0.43
CA ASP A 456 -14.97 1.58 0.00
C ASP A 456 -13.47 1.30 0.09
N LEU A 457 -12.53 1.87 -0.66
CA LEU A 457 -11.14 1.39 -0.54
C LEU A 457 -10.54 1.62 0.86
N MET A 458 -10.74 2.79 1.46
CA MET A 458 -10.12 3.09 2.76
C MET A 458 -10.87 2.46 3.93
N SER A 459 -12.17 2.20 3.76
CA SER A 459 -12.97 1.40 4.69
C SER A 459 -12.71 -0.10 4.52
N ALA A 460 -12.49 -0.58 3.30
CA ALA A 460 -12.10 -1.94 2.98
C ALA A 460 -10.67 -2.19 3.44
N LEU A 461 -9.70 -1.33 3.13
CA LEU A 461 -8.33 -1.42 3.66
C LEU A 461 -8.33 -1.34 5.18
N LYS A 462 -9.14 -0.46 5.79
CA LYS A 462 -9.32 -0.47 7.25
C LYS A 462 -9.96 -1.76 7.74
N GLY A 463 -11.04 -2.26 7.15
CA GLY A 463 -11.68 -3.52 7.52
C GLY A 463 -10.75 -4.73 7.35
N ILE A 464 -9.94 -4.74 6.29
CA ILE A 464 -8.88 -5.72 6.03
C ILE A 464 -7.83 -5.69 7.14
N ILE A 465 -7.43 -4.49 7.59
CA ILE A 465 -6.45 -4.33 8.68
C ILE A 465 -7.10 -4.58 10.06
N SER A 466 -8.41 -4.37 10.22
CA SER A 466 -9.11 -4.35 11.52
C SER A 466 -9.82 -5.67 11.88
N GLU A 467 -9.96 -6.62 10.95
CA GLU A 467 -10.65 -7.90 11.23
C GLU A 467 -9.74 -8.96 11.90
N GLY A 468 -8.47 -8.66 12.13
CA GLY A 468 -7.61 -9.39 13.07
C GLY A 468 -7.94 -9.08 14.54
N ASN A 469 -9.21 -9.15 14.95
CA ASN A 469 -9.66 -8.84 16.31
C ASN A 469 -9.11 -7.49 16.83
N PHE A 470 -9.43 -6.40 16.12
CA PHE A 470 -9.16 -5.03 16.55
C PHE A 470 -10.46 -4.40 17.04
N ASP A 471 -10.85 -4.72 18.28
CA ASP A 471 -11.84 -3.93 19.01
C ASP A 471 -11.20 -2.56 19.29
N ASP A 472 -11.48 -1.58 18.45
CA ASP A 472 -11.28 -0.17 18.79
C ASP A 472 -12.46 0.18 19.71
N ASP A 473 -12.19 0.19 21.02
CA ASP A 473 -13.08 0.70 22.06
C ASP A 473 -13.27 2.21 21.82
N THR A 474 -14.09 2.54 20.83
CA THR A 474 -14.81 3.81 20.74
C THR A 474 -16.29 3.48 20.80
N SER A 475 -16.68 2.96 21.96
CA SER A 475 -18.06 2.90 22.39
C SER A 475 -18.67 4.31 22.36
N SER A 476 -19.55 4.55 21.41
CA SER A 476 -20.72 5.39 21.66
C SER A 476 -21.95 4.51 21.56
N ASP A 477 -22.39 4.03 22.72
CA ASP A 477 -23.67 3.36 22.92
C ASP A 477 -24.81 4.21 22.36
N GLN A 478 -25.45 3.75 21.29
CA GLN A 478 -26.85 4.05 21.01
C GLN A 478 -27.55 2.74 20.62
N PRO A 479 -28.67 2.38 21.27
CA PRO A 479 -29.35 1.13 21.02
C PRO A 479 -30.02 1.15 19.64
N GLU A 480 -29.74 0.13 18.83
CA GLU A 480 -30.48 -0.14 17.61
C GLU A 480 -31.95 -0.45 17.93
N THR A 481 -32.85 0.22 17.23
CA THR A 481 -34.24 -0.22 17.06
C THR A 481 -34.51 -0.47 15.58
N PRO A 482 -35.34 -1.48 15.24
CA PRO A 482 -35.32 -2.09 13.92
C PRO A 482 -36.23 -1.41 12.89
N ALA A 483 -35.72 -1.38 11.65
CA ALA A 483 -36.39 -1.37 10.34
C ALA A 483 -37.58 -0.40 10.09
N ASP A 484 -37.31 0.64 9.30
CA ASP A 484 -38.19 1.02 8.19
C ASP A 484 -37.32 1.62 7.06
N ASN A 485 -37.76 1.52 5.80
CA ASN A 485 -37.03 1.90 4.57
C ASN A 485 -36.51 3.36 4.55
N GLN A 486 -35.47 3.67 5.30
CA GLN A 486 -34.79 4.96 5.30
C GLN A 486 -33.44 4.81 4.62
N VAL A 487 -33.23 5.62 3.57
CA VAL A 487 -31.93 5.83 2.93
C VAL A 487 -30.90 6.07 4.04
N THR A 488 -29.83 5.28 4.08
CA THR A 488 -28.86 5.38 5.19
C THR A 488 -28.19 6.75 5.17
N LYS A 489 -27.64 7.19 6.31
CA LYS A 489 -26.92 8.46 6.39
C LYS A 489 -25.75 8.50 5.40
N GLU A 490 -25.14 7.34 5.17
CA GLU A 490 -24.07 7.08 4.21
C GLU A 490 -24.56 7.27 2.77
N GLU A 491 -25.74 6.73 2.44
CA GLU A 491 -26.37 6.91 1.12
C GLU A 491 -26.82 8.36 0.85
N ILE A 492 -27.32 9.06 1.87
CA ILE A 492 -27.67 10.49 1.82
C ILE A 492 -26.40 11.31 1.54
N ASN A 493 -25.32 11.06 2.28
CA ASN A 493 -24.04 11.74 2.08
C ASN A 493 -23.45 11.46 0.69
N ARG A 494 -23.51 10.20 0.22
CA ARG A 494 -23.06 9.81 -1.13
C ARG A 494 -23.83 10.54 -2.22
N PHE A 495 -25.15 10.62 -2.07
CA PHE A 495 -26.01 11.32 -3.02
C PHE A 495 -25.71 12.83 -3.03
N ASN A 496 -25.64 13.47 -1.86
CA ASN A 496 -25.43 14.90 -1.75
C ASN A 496 -24.06 15.35 -2.29
N ALA A 497 -23.02 14.54 -2.04
CA ALA A 497 -21.65 14.86 -2.43
C ALA A 497 -21.49 15.11 -3.94
N LYS A 498 -22.38 14.56 -4.79
CA LYS A 498 -22.43 14.79 -6.25
C LYS A 498 -22.60 16.27 -6.60
N PHE A 499 -23.24 17.05 -5.74
CA PHE A 499 -23.64 18.44 -6.00
C PHE A 499 -22.92 19.44 -5.10
N GLU A 500 -22.66 19.07 -3.83
CA GLU A 500 -21.97 19.93 -2.85
C GLU A 500 -20.61 20.43 -3.30
N PHE A 501 -19.96 19.71 -4.21
CA PHE A 501 -18.70 20.11 -4.82
C PHE A 501 -18.78 21.47 -5.52
N TYR A 502 -19.95 21.83 -6.05
CA TYR A 502 -20.12 23.05 -6.84
C TYR A 502 -20.60 24.24 -6.00
N ASN A 503 -20.99 24.04 -4.75
CA ASN A 503 -21.48 25.11 -3.87
C ASN A 503 -20.37 26.12 -3.55
N GLY A 504 -20.63 27.41 -3.77
CA GLY A 504 -19.64 28.47 -3.54
C GLY A 504 -19.82 29.68 -4.46
N THR A 505 -18.89 30.62 -4.40
CA THR A 505 -18.88 31.84 -5.22
C THR A 505 -17.83 31.76 -6.32
N ASP A 506 -18.00 32.53 -7.39
CA ASP A 506 -17.03 32.67 -8.49
C ASP A 506 -16.65 31.37 -9.22
N ILE A 507 -17.59 30.44 -9.34
CA ILE A 507 -17.43 29.14 -9.99
C ILE A 507 -17.33 29.33 -11.51
N PRO A 508 -16.29 28.78 -12.19
CA PRO A 508 -16.16 28.88 -13.64
C PRO A 508 -17.30 28.22 -14.42
N ALA A 509 -17.65 28.77 -15.58
CA ALA A 509 -18.71 28.27 -16.46
C ALA A 509 -18.59 26.77 -16.81
N ASP A 510 -17.38 26.26 -17.08
CA ASP A 510 -17.20 24.84 -17.38
C ASP A 510 -17.55 23.93 -16.20
N SER A 511 -17.25 24.38 -14.96
CA SER A 511 -17.66 23.65 -13.75
C SER A 511 -19.18 23.71 -13.54
N VAL A 512 -19.82 24.81 -13.92
CA VAL A 512 -21.30 24.91 -13.89
C VAL A 512 -21.92 23.96 -14.92
N LYS A 513 -21.30 23.81 -16.09
CA LYS A 513 -21.74 22.85 -17.12
C LYS A 513 -21.58 21.40 -16.65
N ASP A 514 -20.46 21.06 -16.01
CA ASP A 514 -20.25 19.74 -15.40
C ASP A 514 -21.31 19.45 -14.34
N LEU A 515 -21.63 20.43 -13.48
CA LEU A 515 -22.71 20.32 -12.49
C LEU A 515 -24.06 20.01 -13.15
N ILE A 516 -24.44 20.75 -14.20
CA ILE A 516 -25.72 20.57 -14.89
C ILE A 516 -25.79 19.18 -15.54
N GLN A 517 -24.68 18.67 -16.09
CA GLN A 517 -24.61 17.31 -16.62
C GLN A 517 -24.77 16.25 -15.53
N ILE A 518 -24.14 16.42 -14.36
CA ILE A 518 -24.31 15.51 -13.21
C ILE A 518 -25.75 15.57 -12.68
N ALA A 519 -26.31 16.78 -12.59
CA ALA A 519 -27.69 17.00 -12.18
C ALA A 519 -28.68 16.33 -13.14
N SER A 520 -28.37 16.21 -14.44
CA SER A 520 -29.27 15.61 -15.43
C SER A 520 -29.78 14.21 -15.07
N ASN A 521 -29.02 13.43 -14.29
CA ASN A 521 -29.43 12.10 -13.83
C ASN A 521 -30.34 12.12 -12.58
N ASN A 522 -30.56 13.30 -12.00
CA ASN A 522 -31.30 13.51 -10.75
C ASN A 522 -32.11 14.83 -10.78
N LEU A 523 -32.59 15.25 -11.95
CA LEU A 523 -33.25 16.54 -12.19
C LEU A 523 -34.75 16.35 -12.40
N GLU A 524 -35.57 16.85 -11.49
CA GLU A 524 -37.03 16.80 -11.61
C GLU A 524 -37.56 17.97 -12.45
N SER A 525 -37.11 19.19 -12.16
CA SER A 525 -37.55 20.41 -12.84
C SER A 525 -36.54 21.55 -12.70
N VAL A 526 -36.75 22.64 -13.42
CA VAL A 526 -35.93 23.85 -13.35
C VAL A 526 -36.82 25.08 -13.31
N ASP A 527 -36.54 25.98 -12.37
CA ASP A 527 -37.16 27.29 -12.28
C ASP A 527 -36.15 28.37 -12.70
N ILE A 528 -36.56 29.27 -13.61
CA ILE A 528 -35.71 30.37 -14.09
C ILE A 528 -36.34 31.69 -13.68
N THR A 529 -35.61 32.50 -12.92
CA THR A 529 -36.06 33.80 -12.43
C THR A 529 -35.17 34.91 -12.99
N PRO A 530 -35.71 35.88 -13.76
CA PRO A 530 -34.96 37.06 -14.18
C PRO A 530 -34.47 37.88 -12.98
N LEU A 531 -33.21 38.30 -12.99
CA LEU A 531 -32.66 39.26 -12.03
C LEU A 531 -32.89 40.67 -12.57
N GLN A 532 -33.61 41.53 -11.83
CA GLN A 532 -33.84 42.91 -12.26
C GLN A 532 -32.51 43.69 -12.30
N SER A 533 -32.19 44.32 -13.43
CA SER A 533 -31.13 45.32 -13.52
C SER A 533 -31.74 46.73 -13.37
N GLU A 534 -31.16 47.55 -12.50
CA GLU A 534 -31.41 49.00 -12.50
C GLU A 534 -30.61 49.68 -13.63
N SER A 535 -30.84 49.30 -14.89
CA SER A 535 -30.18 49.96 -16.03
C SER A 535 -31.06 49.98 -17.28
N THR A 536 -31.48 51.20 -17.67
CA THR A 536 -32.20 51.51 -18.92
C THR A 536 -31.26 51.57 -20.14
N SER A 537 -30.73 50.43 -20.56
CA SER A 537 -30.00 50.30 -21.83
C SER A 537 -30.32 48.98 -22.55
N SER A 538 -30.92 49.08 -23.72
CA SER A 538 -31.59 48.03 -24.47
C SER A 538 -30.68 47.02 -25.19
N SER A 539 -29.56 46.62 -24.59
CA SER A 539 -28.65 45.61 -25.18
C SER A 539 -27.92 44.69 -24.19
N GLU A 540 -28.18 44.76 -22.88
CA GLU A 540 -27.61 43.79 -21.93
C GLU A 540 -28.52 42.55 -21.81
N LYS A 541 -27.95 41.35 -21.96
CA LYS A 541 -28.66 40.09 -21.68
C LYS A 541 -29.11 40.11 -20.23
N ILE A 542 -30.40 39.90 -19.99
CA ILE A 542 -30.98 39.80 -18.65
C ILE A 542 -30.29 38.64 -17.93
N LYS A 543 -29.66 38.92 -16.78
CA LYS A 543 -29.07 37.87 -15.93
C LYS A 543 -30.20 37.04 -15.32
N GLU A 544 -30.06 35.72 -15.34
CA GLU A 544 -31.07 34.79 -14.84
C GLU A 544 -30.53 34.05 -13.61
N SER A 545 -31.38 33.85 -12.59
CA SER A 545 -31.17 32.88 -11.53
C SER A 545 -31.81 31.56 -11.94
N ILE A 546 -31.04 30.49 -11.96
CA ILE A 546 -31.47 29.15 -12.39
C ILE A 546 -31.52 28.26 -11.16
N LYS A 547 -32.69 27.74 -10.82
CA LYS A 547 -32.87 26.81 -9.72
C LYS A 547 -33.20 25.42 -10.27
N LEU A 548 -32.30 24.47 -10.07
CA LEU A 548 -32.49 23.05 -10.37
C LEU A 548 -33.18 22.39 -9.19
N ASN A 549 -34.33 21.75 -9.40
CA ASN A 549 -35.03 20.94 -8.39
C ASN A 549 -34.56 19.48 -8.55
N ILE A 550 -33.91 18.96 -7.51
CA ILE A 550 -33.20 17.68 -7.53
C ILE A 550 -34.04 16.59 -6.90
N LYS A 551 -34.17 15.48 -7.61
CA LYS A 551 -34.84 14.26 -7.15
C LYS A 551 -34.02 13.05 -7.56
N LYS A 552 -33.65 12.24 -6.57
CA LYS A 552 -32.82 11.04 -6.76
C LYS A 552 -33.43 10.13 -7.85
N ASP A 553 -32.57 9.63 -8.73
CA ASP A 553 -32.89 8.68 -9.80
C ASP A 553 -33.96 9.18 -10.80
N THR A 554 -34.07 10.50 -10.94
CA THR A 554 -34.96 11.16 -11.94
C THR A 554 -34.11 11.77 -13.04
N GLN A 555 -34.03 11.12 -14.20
CA GLN A 555 -33.23 11.62 -15.33
C GLN A 555 -34.04 12.59 -16.20
N ASN A 556 -33.45 13.76 -16.52
CA ASN A 556 -34.02 14.75 -17.42
C ASN A 556 -32.92 15.48 -18.23
N THR A 557 -32.38 14.79 -19.24
CA THR A 557 -31.27 15.27 -20.08
C THR A 557 -31.67 16.43 -20.99
N ASP A 558 -32.90 16.47 -21.49
CA ASP A 558 -33.38 17.55 -22.37
C ASP A 558 -33.43 18.89 -21.63
N LEU A 559 -33.94 18.87 -20.40
CA LEU A 559 -33.98 20.04 -19.54
C LEU A 559 -32.56 20.51 -19.19
N ALA A 560 -31.65 19.59 -18.86
CA ALA A 560 -30.25 19.91 -18.60
C ALA A 560 -29.57 20.57 -19.81
N ASN A 561 -29.78 20.06 -21.02
CA ASN A 561 -29.24 20.63 -22.25
C ASN A 561 -29.77 22.06 -22.51
N ALA A 562 -31.06 22.31 -22.27
CA ALA A 562 -31.64 23.64 -22.40
C ALA A 562 -31.02 24.66 -21.42
N ILE A 563 -30.57 24.20 -20.24
CA ILE A 563 -29.88 25.06 -19.27
C ILE A 563 -28.40 25.24 -19.63
N LEU A 564 -27.73 24.24 -20.20
CA LEU A 564 -26.34 24.37 -20.66
C LEU A 564 -26.17 25.52 -21.67
N GLU A 565 -27.15 25.73 -22.55
CA GLU A 565 -27.14 26.83 -23.53
C GLU A 565 -27.27 28.22 -22.89
N LYS A 566 -27.79 28.29 -21.65
CA LYS A 566 -27.94 29.54 -20.89
C LYS A 566 -26.70 29.92 -20.08
N ILE A 567 -25.74 29.00 -19.92
CA ILE A 567 -24.48 29.27 -19.21
C ILE A 567 -23.46 29.92 -20.14
N SER A 568 -23.15 31.19 -19.88
CA SER A 568 -22.13 31.95 -20.60
C SER A 568 -20.73 31.43 -20.27
N SER A 569 -19.92 31.15 -21.29
CA SER A 569 -18.53 30.68 -21.12
C SER A 569 -17.58 31.72 -20.52
N GLU A 570 -17.97 33.00 -20.55
CA GLU A 570 -17.15 34.13 -20.09
C GLU A 570 -17.49 34.57 -18.65
N GLU A 571 -18.57 34.04 -18.07
CA GLU A 571 -19.05 34.40 -16.74
C GLU A 571 -18.60 33.39 -15.67
N LYS A 572 -18.66 33.86 -14.42
CA LYS A 572 -18.57 33.02 -13.23
C LYS A 572 -19.91 33.01 -12.51
N TYR A 573 -20.14 32.01 -11.69
CA TYR A 573 -21.43 31.77 -11.04
C TYR A 573 -21.29 31.51 -9.55
N ASN A 574 -22.26 31.99 -8.78
CA ASN A 574 -22.49 31.62 -7.41
C ASN A 574 -23.50 30.47 -7.38
N ILE A 575 -23.18 29.42 -6.64
CA ILE A 575 -23.98 28.21 -6.52
C ILE A 575 -24.35 28.01 -5.07
N THR A 576 -25.64 27.82 -4.80
CA THR A 576 -26.19 27.59 -3.45
C THR A 576 -27.04 26.33 -3.43
N ILE A 577 -26.89 25.51 -2.39
CA ILE A 577 -27.60 24.24 -2.24
C ILE A 577 -28.63 24.32 -1.11
N GLY A 578 -29.83 23.82 -1.40
CA GLY A 578 -30.91 23.64 -0.44
C GLY A 578 -31.15 22.17 -0.12
N TYR A 579 -31.31 21.87 1.16
CA TYR A 579 -31.52 20.51 1.67
C TYR A 579 -32.95 20.33 2.15
N ASN A 580 -33.51 19.15 1.92
CA ASN A 580 -34.74 18.72 2.54
C ASN A 580 -34.52 18.55 4.06
N LYS A 581 -35.28 19.28 4.87
CA LYS A 581 -35.09 19.35 6.34
C LYS A 581 -35.36 18.02 7.07
N SER A 582 -36.11 17.10 6.45
CA SER A 582 -36.49 15.82 7.06
C SER A 582 -35.55 14.69 6.68
N THR A 583 -35.02 14.68 5.45
CA THR A 583 -34.14 13.60 4.96
C THR A 583 -32.68 13.98 4.87
N GLY A 584 -32.34 15.27 4.94
CA GLY A 584 -30.98 15.77 4.73
C GLY A 584 -30.50 15.66 3.27
N ILE A 585 -31.34 15.16 2.34
CA ILE A 585 -31.02 15.04 0.91
C ILE A 585 -31.12 16.40 0.23
N ILE A 586 -30.23 16.67 -0.73
CA ILE A 586 -30.29 17.87 -1.58
C ILE A 586 -31.58 17.87 -2.39
N GLU A 587 -32.32 18.97 -2.29
CA GLU A 587 -33.59 19.19 -2.99
C GLU A 587 -33.46 20.27 -4.06
N THR A 588 -32.55 21.24 -3.89
CA THR A 588 -32.41 22.36 -4.82
C THR A 588 -30.97 22.80 -5.01
N ILE A 589 -30.62 23.21 -6.23
CA ILE A 589 -29.34 23.85 -6.55
C ILE A 589 -29.63 25.15 -7.29
N THR A 590 -29.21 26.29 -6.76
CA THR A 590 -29.42 27.60 -7.35
C THR A 590 -28.13 28.11 -7.94
N ILE A 591 -28.13 28.50 -9.21
CA ILE A 591 -27.01 29.00 -10.00
C ILE A 591 -27.32 30.45 -10.39
N VAL A 592 -26.45 31.37 -9.98
CA VAL A 592 -26.63 32.81 -10.19
C VAL A 592 -25.34 33.39 -10.77
N PRO A 593 -25.34 34.18 -11.85
CA PRO A 593 -24.15 34.86 -12.32
C PRO A 593 -23.50 35.69 -11.21
N SER A 594 -22.20 35.54 -10.99
CA SER A 594 -21.45 36.34 -10.02
C SER A 594 -21.47 37.80 -10.48
N ASN A 595 -21.91 38.71 -9.63
CA ASN A 595 -21.86 40.14 -9.93
C ASN A 595 -20.39 40.59 -10.03
N LYS A 596 -20.04 41.27 -11.12
CA LYS A 596 -19.01 42.30 -11.07
C LYS A 596 -19.69 43.63 -10.81
#